data_AF-A0A963PSA7-F1
#
_entry.id   AF-A0A963PSA7-F1
#
_cell.length_a   1.000
_cell.length_b   1.000
_cell.length_c   1.000
_cell.angle_alpha   90.00
_cell.angle_beta   90.00
_cell.angle_gamma   90.00
#
_symmetry.space_group_name_H-M   'P 1'
#
loop_
_entity.id
_entity.type
_entity.pdbx_description
1 polymer ?
#
loop_
_entity_poly.entity_id
_entity_poly.type
_entity_poly.pdbx_seq_one_letter_code
_entity_poly.pdbx_strand_id
1 'polypeptide(L)'
;DAADALGQATRDVAQFGGLTAFLYSTDEDFIARAETAYARAGAQLTVNLTGAMPLNFAAAYSDYHVTGLNPAGNASLTNLAFVASRFCISQSRRPVRAAQATSTAS
;
A
#
# COMPACT_ATOMS: atom_id res chain seq x y z
N ASP A 1 -12.83 25.83 9.03
CA ASP A 1 -12.23 25.43 10.32
C ASP A 1 -11.32 24.21 10.12
N ALA A 2 -10.93 23.47 11.17
CA ALA A 2 -10.09 22.27 11.05
C ALA A 2 -10.77 21.13 10.27
N ALA A 3 -12.09 20.99 10.37
CA ALA A 3 -12.85 19.98 9.63
C ALA A 3 -12.90 20.34 8.13
N ASP A 4 -13.13 21.62 7.81
CA ASP A 4 -13.08 22.10 6.43
C ASP A 4 -11.69 21.92 5.82
N ALA A 5 -10.63 22.20 6.58
CA ALA A 5 -9.24 22.05 6.14
C ALA A 5 -8.91 20.59 5.81
N LEU A 6 -9.30 19.64 6.68
CA LEU A 6 -9.15 18.21 6.41
C LEU A 6 -9.95 17.79 5.17
N GLY A 7 -11.20 18.27 5.04
CA GLY A 7 -12.03 18.02 3.89
C GLY A 7 -11.42 18.54 2.59
N GLN A 8 -10.85 19.74 2.60
CA GLN A 8 -10.21 20.33 1.44
C GLN A 8 -8.94 19.56 1.05
N ALA A 9 -8.04 19.33 2.01
CA ALA A 9 -6.78 18.62 1.77
C ALA A 9 -7.00 17.22 1.18
N THR A 10 -7.96 16.47 1.72
CA THR A 10 -8.26 15.10 1.24
C THR A 10 -8.94 15.10 -0.13
N ARG A 11 -9.78 16.09 -0.44
CA ARG A 11 -10.30 16.30 -1.81
C ARG A 11 -9.18 16.59 -2.79
N ASP A 12 -8.25 17.48 -2.43
CA ASP A 12 -7.13 17.84 -3.31
C ASP A 12 -6.21 16.65 -3.56
N VAL A 13 -5.90 15.86 -2.52
CA VAL A 13 -5.14 14.61 -2.66
C VAL A 13 -5.84 13.63 -3.61
N ALA A 14 -7.15 13.46 -3.49
CA ALA A 14 -7.90 12.55 -4.36
C ALA A 14 -7.96 13.05 -5.81
N GLN A 15 -8.11 14.36 -6.01
CA GLN A 15 -8.31 14.96 -7.32
C GLN A 15 -7.00 15.19 -8.09
N PHE A 16 -5.96 15.65 -7.41
CA PHE A 16 -4.70 16.08 -8.02
C PHE A 16 -3.53 15.16 -7.69
N GLY A 17 -3.71 14.26 -6.72
CA GLY A 17 -2.67 13.38 -6.22
C GLY A 17 -1.92 13.98 -5.04
N GLY A 18 -1.57 13.11 -4.08
CA GLY A 18 -0.66 13.43 -2.99
C GLY A 18 -0.02 12.16 -2.45
N LEU A 19 1.28 12.20 -2.16
CA LEU A 19 2.02 11.06 -1.63
C LEU A 19 1.95 11.00 -0.11
N THR A 20 2.30 12.12 0.53
CA THR A 20 2.48 12.22 1.97
C THR A 20 1.68 13.39 2.52
N ALA A 21 0.95 13.14 3.61
CA ALA A 21 0.25 14.14 4.39
C ALA A 21 0.78 14.15 5.82
N PHE A 22 0.72 15.32 6.45
CA PHE A 22 1.09 15.52 7.84
C PHE A 22 -0.09 16.11 8.61
N LEU A 23 -0.31 15.60 9.80
CA LEU A 23 -1.35 16.06 10.71
C LEU A 23 -0.75 16.40 12.06
N TYR A 24 -1.14 17.54 12.62
CA TYR A 24 -0.78 17.94 13.97
C TYR A 24 -2.05 18.23 14.75
N SER A 25 -2.29 17.45 15.80
CA SER A 25 -3.47 17.56 16.65
C SER A 25 -3.21 16.89 17.99
N THR A 26 -3.82 17.41 19.05
CA THR A 26 -3.92 16.74 20.36
C THR A 26 -5.31 16.12 20.59
N ASP A 27 -6.24 16.33 19.65
CA ASP A 27 -7.57 15.72 19.65
C ASP A 27 -7.52 14.37 18.91
N GLU A 28 -7.63 13.27 19.65
CA GLU A 28 -7.59 11.90 19.14
C GLU A 28 -8.79 11.56 18.24
N ASP A 29 -9.97 12.13 18.50
CA ASP A 29 -11.13 11.94 17.63
C ASP A 29 -10.91 12.62 16.27
N PHE A 30 -10.21 13.76 16.25
CA PHE A 30 -9.80 14.39 15.00
C PHE A 30 -8.74 13.58 14.25
N ILE A 31 -7.77 12.99 14.97
CA ILE A 31 -6.73 12.14 14.38
C ILE A 31 -7.35 10.92 13.70
N ALA A 32 -8.24 10.19 14.37
CA ALA A 32 -8.89 9.01 13.80
C ALA A 32 -9.73 9.34 12.54
N ARG A 33 -10.39 10.50 12.54
CA ARG A 33 -11.10 10.99 11.35
C ARG A 33 -10.16 11.28 10.20
N ALA A 34 -9.01 11.91 10.48
CA ALA A 34 -8.00 12.21 9.48
C ALA A 34 -7.34 10.96 8.91
N GLU A 35 -6.99 9.98 9.74
CA GLU A 35 -6.49 8.66 9.30
C GLU A 35 -7.45 8.01 8.31
N THR A 36 -8.74 7.96 8.67
CA THR A 36 -9.79 7.42 7.78
C THR A 36 -9.90 8.20 6.48
N ALA A 37 -9.84 9.54 6.54
CA ALA A 37 -9.99 10.40 5.38
C ALA A 37 -8.81 10.30 4.41
N TYR A 38 -7.57 10.29 4.91
CA TYR A 38 -6.38 10.13 4.08
C TYR A 38 -6.23 8.71 3.53
N ALA A 39 -6.62 7.67 4.28
CA ALA A 39 -6.69 6.31 3.77
C ALA A 39 -7.64 6.20 2.55
N ARG A 40 -8.81 6.86 2.62
CA ARG A 40 -9.76 6.94 1.48
C ARG A 40 -9.23 7.76 0.32
N ALA A 41 -8.51 8.86 0.60
CA ALA A 41 -7.86 9.67 -0.43
C ALA A 41 -6.62 9.00 -1.05
N GLY A 42 -6.18 7.86 -0.50
CA GLY A 42 -5.07 7.09 -1.03
C GLY A 42 -3.69 7.72 -0.76
N ALA A 43 -3.53 8.47 0.33
CA ALA A 43 -2.24 9.05 0.72
C ALA A 43 -1.75 8.53 2.07
N GLN A 44 -0.43 8.54 2.26
CA GLN A 44 0.18 8.25 3.56
C GLN A 44 -0.05 9.40 4.52
N LEU A 45 -0.23 9.07 5.79
CA LEU A 45 -0.42 10.05 6.85
C LEU A 45 0.65 9.85 7.93
N THR A 46 1.35 10.93 8.26
CA THR A 46 2.20 11.00 9.45
C THR A 46 1.54 11.94 10.46
N VAL A 47 1.40 11.48 11.70
CA VAL A 47 0.75 12.24 12.78
C VAL A 47 1.80 12.71 13.78
N ASN A 48 1.74 13.98 14.16
CA ASN A 48 2.54 14.59 15.23
C ASN A 48 4.05 14.39 15.09
N LEU A 49 4.59 14.57 13.88
CA LEU A 49 6.03 14.49 13.67
C LEU A 49 6.75 15.72 14.20
N THR A 50 7.31 15.63 15.41
CA THR A 50 8.00 16.74 16.09
C THR A 50 9.50 16.48 16.30
N GLY A 51 9.98 15.27 16.00
CA GLY A 51 11.38 14.85 16.13
C GLY A 51 12.23 15.12 14.88
N ALA A 52 13.46 14.59 14.88
CA ALA A 52 14.48 14.85 13.86
C ALA A 52 14.28 14.12 12.50
N MET A 53 13.17 13.42 12.31
CA MET A 53 12.93 12.67 11.07
C MET A 53 12.64 13.64 9.91
N PRO A 54 13.34 13.52 8.76
CA PRO A 54 13.08 14.38 7.62
C PRO A 54 11.66 14.21 7.07
N LEU A 55 11.03 15.32 6.66
CA LEU A 55 9.66 15.38 6.15
C LEU A 55 9.39 14.49 4.91
N ASN A 56 10.41 14.13 4.13
CA ASN A 56 10.24 13.31 2.92
C ASN A 56 10.98 11.97 3.01
N PHE A 57 11.18 11.47 4.23
CA PHE A 57 11.81 10.19 4.44
C PHE A 57 10.80 9.04 4.31
N ALA A 58 11.19 8.00 3.59
CA ALA A 58 10.48 6.72 3.52
C ALA A 58 11.51 5.60 3.64
N ALA A 59 11.40 4.80 4.71
CA ALA A 59 12.29 3.68 4.97
C ALA A 59 11.90 2.47 4.11
N ALA A 60 12.89 1.92 3.38
CA ALA A 60 12.71 0.64 2.70
C ALA A 60 12.32 -0.45 3.71
N TYR A 61 11.50 -1.40 3.28
CA TYR A 61 10.97 -2.51 4.08
C TYR A 61 9.94 -2.14 5.17
N SER A 62 9.58 -0.86 5.32
CA SER A 62 8.54 -0.40 6.26
C SER A 62 7.50 0.44 5.55
N ASP A 63 7.94 1.47 4.83
CA ASP A 63 7.06 2.50 4.31
C ASP A 63 6.77 2.21 2.83
N TYR A 64 5.50 1.95 2.52
CA TYR A 64 5.05 1.82 1.14
C TYR A 64 5.13 3.17 0.46
N HIS A 65 6.10 3.44 -0.42
CA HIS A 65 6.19 4.73 -1.10
C HIS A 65 5.24 4.77 -2.29
N VAL A 66 4.34 5.77 -2.36
CA VAL A 66 3.18 5.78 -3.27
C VAL A 66 2.18 4.65 -2.94
N THR A 67 0.88 4.89 -3.18
CA THR A 67 -0.18 3.90 -2.92
C THR A 67 -0.70 3.22 -4.18
N GLY A 68 -0.67 3.89 -5.33
CA GLY A 68 -1.40 3.45 -6.53
C GLY A 68 -2.88 3.86 -6.53
N LEU A 69 -3.35 4.57 -5.50
CA LEU A 69 -4.78 4.84 -5.26
C LEU A 69 -5.21 6.27 -5.59
N ASN A 70 -4.28 7.14 -6.00
CA ASN A 70 -4.59 8.51 -6.42
C ASN A 70 -3.67 8.96 -7.58
N PRO A 71 -3.93 10.12 -8.21
CA PRO A 71 -3.17 10.56 -9.39
C PRO A 71 -1.66 10.78 -9.20
N ALA A 72 -1.13 10.76 -7.96
CA ALA A 72 0.30 10.93 -7.72
C ALA A 72 1.14 9.73 -8.17
N GLY A 73 0.53 8.56 -8.38
CA GLY A 73 1.19 7.42 -9.00
C GLY A 73 0.31 6.19 -9.03
N ASN A 74 0.55 5.30 -10.00
CA ASN A 74 -0.28 4.13 -10.28
C ASN A 74 0.24 2.82 -9.65
N ALA A 75 1.34 2.86 -8.91
CA ALA A 75 1.91 1.69 -8.25
C ALA A 75 2.68 2.10 -6.98
N SER A 76 2.73 1.19 -6.01
CA SER A 76 3.52 1.35 -4.78
C SER A 76 4.94 0.82 -4.97
N LEU A 77 5.92 1.48 -4.37
CA LEU A 77 7.34 1.10 -4.30
C LEU A 77 7.64 0.61 -2.86
N THR A 78 7.49 -0.67 -2.55
CA THR A 78 7.06 -1.79 -3.42
C THR A 78 5.95 -2.60 -2.76
N ASN A 79 5.15 -3.30 -3.57
CA ASN A 79 4.23 -4.33 -3.09
C ASN A 79 4.17 -5.51 -4.09
N LEU A 80 3.36 -6.53 -3.79
CA LEU A 80 3.21 -7.69 -4.69
C LEU A 80 2.72 -7.29 -6.08
N ALA A 81 1.78 -6.35 -6.19
CA ALA A 81 1.26 -5.90 -7.49
C ALA A 81 2.35 -5.25 -8.37
N PHE A 82 3.35 -4.60 -7.76
CA PHE A 82 4.47 -4.00 -8.47
C PHE A 82 5.33 -5.01 -9.25
N VAL A 83 5.37 -6.28 -8.82
CA VAL A 83 6.24 -7.32 -9.37
C VAL A 83 5.50 -8.51 -9.99
N ALA A 84 4.32 -8.87 -9.48
CA ALA A 84 3.64 -10.12 -9.83
C ALA A 84 3.25 -10.22 -11.31
N SER A 85 2.93 -9.09 -11.95
CA SER A 85 2.53 -9.06 -13.37
C SER A 85 3.73 -8.95 -14.34
N ARG A 86 4.98 -8.98 -13.85
CA ARG A 86 6.18 -8.87 -14.69
C ARG A 86 6.63 -10.20 -15.30
N PHE A 87 5.98 -11.30 -14.95
CA PHE A 87 6.19 -12.62 -15.53
C PHE A 87 4.87 -13.38 -15.60
N CYS A 88 4.83 -14.43 -16.42
CA CYS A 88 3.70 -15.36 -16.52
C CYS A 88 4.17 -16.81 -16.33
N ILE A 89 3.27 -17.68 -15.88
CA ILE A 89 3.55 -19.11 -15.71
C ILE A 89 2.84 -19.88 -16.83
N SER A 90 3.60 -20.65 -17.59
CA SER A 90 3.07 -21.63 -18.55
C SER A 90 3.29 -23.04 -18.02
N GLN A 91 2.26 -23.89 -18.08
CA GLN A 91 2.29 -25.24 -17.55
C GLN A 91 2.16 -26.28 -18.67
N SER A 92 2.95 -27.35 -18.57
CA SER A 92 2.76 -28.59 -19.31
C SER A 92 2.53 -29.74 -18.34
N ARG A 93 1.65 -30.69 -18.71
CA ARG A 93 1.40 -31.91 -17.92
C ARG A 93 1.17 -33.11 -18.84
N ARG A 94 1.62 -34.29 -18.38
CA ARG A 94 1.34 -35.59 -19.03
C ARG A 94 0.99 -36.65 -17.97
N PRO A 95 0.17 -37.66 -18.30
CA PRO A 95 -0.06 -38.79 -17.41
C PRO A 95 1.26 -39.49 -17.07
N VAL A 96 1.39 -39.94 -15.82
CA VAL A 96 2.46 -40.84 -15.38
C VAL A 96 1.83 -42.21 -15.17
N ARG A 97 2.43 -43.26 -15.73
CA ARG A 97 1.96 -44.63 -15.48
C ARG A 97 2.14 -44.95 -13.99
N ALA A 98 1.09 -45.41 -13.32
CA ALA A 98 1.21 -45.86 -11.95
C ALA A 98 2.27 -46.97 -11.87
N ALA A 99 3.18 -46.89 -10.89
CA ALA A 99 4.17 -47.92 -10.65
C ALA A 99 3.45 -49.25 -10.38
N GLN A 100 3.74 -50.27 -11.18
CA GLN A 100 3.22 -51.61 -10.90
C GLN A 100 3.87 -52.12 -9.61
N ALA A 101 3.06 -52.48 -8.61
CA ALA A 101 3.56 -53.18 -7.44
C ALA A 101 4.16 -54.51 -7.90
N THR A 102 5.47 -54.68 -7.71
CA THR A 102 6.18 -55.91 -8.03
C THR A 102 5.59 -57.02 -7.16
N SER A 103 4.76 -57.89 -7.75
CA SER A 103 4.38 -59.15 -7.13
C SER A 103 5.60 -60.07 -7.19
N THR A 104 6.36 -60.14 -6.10
CA THR A 104 7.26 -61.27 -5.85
C THR A 104 6.39 -62.46 -5.46
N ALA A 105 6.09 -63.33 -6.43
CA ALA A 105 5.55 -64.65 -6.17
C ALA A 105 6.70 -65.60 -5.74
N SER A 106 6.40 -66.38 -4.69
CA SER A 106 7.26 -67.37 -4.03
C SER A 106 7.69 -68.53 -4.94
#